data_AF-A0A0L9TV71-F1
#
_entry.id   AF-A0A0L9TV71-F1
#
_cell.length_a   1.000
_cell.length_b   1.000
_cell.length_c   1.000
_cell.angle_alpha   90.00
_cell.angle_beta   90.00
_cell.angle_gamma   90.00
#
_symmetry.space_group_name_H-M   'P 1'
#
loop_
_entity.id
_entity.type
_entity.pdbx_description
1 polymer ?
#
loop_
_entity_poly.entity_id
_entity_poly.type
_entity_poly.pdbx_seq_one_letter_code
_entity_poly.pdbx_strand_id
1 'polypeptide(L)'
;MSPFEHGEVFVLDDGGESVIEKERRGDYLGKTVQVVAHITDAIQEWIERVAKIPVDGKEGPADVCVIELGGTIGDIESMPFIEALLEPLELQWWENTQAFQMHIFLF
;
A
#
# COMPACT_ATOMS: atom_id res chain seq x y z
N MET A 1 -2.72 -15.25 -1.60
CA MET A 1 -1.73 -15.92 -2.50
C MET A 1 -0.33 -15.49 -2.04
N SER A 2 0.72 -16.31 -2.15
CA SER A 2 2.05 -15.93 -1.61
C SER A 2 2.75 -14.89 -2.50
N PRO A 3 3.10 -13.69 -1.99
CA PRO A 3 3.80 -12.66 -2.77
C PRO A 3 5.23 -13.10 -3.18
N PHE A 4 5.75 -14.15 -2.55
CA PHE A 4 7.11 -14.66 -2.79
C PHE A 4 7.22 -15.65 -3.95
N GLU A 5 6.10 -16.12 -4.50
CA GLU A 5 6.10 -17.18 -5.53
C GLU A 5 5.91 -16.64 -6.96
N HIS A 6 5.40 -15.42 -7.13
CA HIS A 6 5.01 -14.89 -8.45
C HIS A 6 5.59 -13.51 -8.79
N GLY A 7 6.36 -12.88 -7.89
CA GLY A 7 6.88 -11.52 -8.11
C GLY A 7 5.79 -10.43 -8.12
N GLU A 8 4.56 -10.81 -7.81
CA GLU A 8 3.39 -9.94 -7.74
C GLU A 8 3.08 -9.64 -6.26
N VAL A 9 3.14 -8.35 -5.91
CA VAL A 9 2.90 -7.85 -4.56
C VAL A 9 1.49 -7.27 -4.53
N PHE A 10 0.52 -8.08 -4.13
CA PHE A 10 -0.88 -7.67 -4.00
C PHE A 10 -1.11 -6.95 -2.66
N VAL A 11 -1.39 -5.63 -2.72
CA VAL A 11 -1.72 -4.78 -1.56
C VAL A 11 -3.04 -5.18 -0.87
N LEU A 12 -3.83 -6.02 -1.52
CA LEU A 12 -5.25 -6.16 -1.24
C LEU A 12 -5.59 -6.95 0.04
N ASP A 13 -4.65 -7.66 0.67
CA ASP A 13 -5.00 -8.70 1.65
C ASP A 13 -4.47 -8.50 3.09
N ASP A 14 -3.85 -7.37 3.45
CA ASP A 14 -3.49 -7.14 4.87
C ASP A 14 -3.64 -5.70 5.38
N GLY A 15 -3.77 -4.69 4.52
CA GLY A 15 -4.00 -3.31 4.94
C GLY A 15 -5.36 -3.13 5.65
N GLY A 16 -6.46 -3.50 5.00
CA GLY A 16 -7.81 -3.28 5.51
C GLY A 16 -8.21 -4.21 6.66
N GLU A 17 -7.82 -5.48 6.62
CA GLU A 17 -8.14 -6.44 7.69
C GLU A 17 -7.45 -6.06 9.01
N SER A 18 -6.21 -5.56 8.94
CA SER A 18 -5.47 -5.09 10.12
C SER A 18 -6.17 -3.91 10.82
N VAL A 19 -6.83 -3.02 10.07
CA VAL A 19 -7.53 -1.85 10.62
C VAL A 19 -8.80 -2.28 11.36
N ILE A 20 -9.54 -3.25 10.82
CA ILE A 20 -10.72 -3.80 11.49
C ILE A 20 -10.33 -4.51 12.79
N GLU A 21 -9.22 -5.25 12.80
CA GLU A 21 -8.72 -5.88 14.01
C GLU A 21 -8.27 -4.87 15.07
N LYS A 22 -7.53 -3.82 14.66
CA LYS A 22 -7.11 -2.71 15.53
C LYS A 22 -8.33 -1.99 16.13
N GLU A 23 -9.40 -1.80 15.35
CA GLU A 23 -10.68 -1.25 15.81
C GLU A 23 -11.32 -2.12 16.88
N ARG A 24 -11.52 -3.42 16.59
CA ARG A 24 -12.14 -4.37 17.52
C ARG A 24 -11.35 -4.55 18.81
N ARG A 25 -10.02 -4.42 18.76
CA ARG A 25 -9.15 -4.47 19.94
C ARG A 25 -9.22 -3.19 20.78
N GLY A 26 -9.68 -2.08 20.20
CA GLY A 26 -9.81 -0.79 20.86
C GLY A 26 -8.59 0.13 20.70
N ASP A 27 -7.70 -0.13 19.75
CA ASP A 27 -6.48 0.66 19.53
C ASP A 27 -6.80 2.11 19.13
N TYR A 28 -7.95 2.33 18.48
CA TYR A 28 -8.44 3.67 18.13
C TYR A 28 -9.21 4.36 19.28
N LEU A 29 -9.18 3.82 20.50
CA LEU A 29 -9.78 4.41 21.72
C LEU A 29 -11.26 4.79 21.57
N GLY A 30 -12.02 4.00 20.79
CA GLY A 30 -13.44 4.24 20.51
C GLY A 30 -13.73 5.42 19.58
N LYS A 31 -12.70 5.99 18.93
CA LYS A 31 -12.88 6.99 17.87
C LYS A 31 -13.31 6.30 16.57
N THR A 32 -13.93 7.08 15.69
CA THR A 32 -14.33 6.59 14.37
C THR A 32 -13.11 6.29 13.52
N VAL A 33 -13.06 5.07 12.97
CA VAL A 33 -12.14 4.71 11.89
C VAL A 33 -12.66 5.31 10.58
N GLN A 34 -11.74 5.80 9.77
CA GLN A 34 -11.98 6.54 8.54
C GLN A 34 -11.03 6.06 7.46
N VAL A 35 -11.41 6.20 6.18
CA VAL A 35 -10.55 5.85 5.04
C VAL A 35 -9.22 6.60 5.12
N VAL A 36 -9.28 7.93 5.24
CA VAL A 36 -8.12 8.77 5.57
C VAL A 36 -8.19 9.15 7.04
N ALA A 37 -7.16 8.99 7.85
CA ALA A 37 -5.83 8.43 7.53
C ALA A 37 -5.73 6.91 7.77
N HIS A 38 -6.71 6.28 8.44
CA HIS A 38 -6.49 4.93 9.01
C HIS A 38 -6.30 3.82 7.97
N ILE A 39 -7.01 3.87 6.84
CA ILE A 39 -6.84 2.87 5.76
C ILE A 39 -5.65 3.24 4.88
N THR A 40 -5.47 4.52 4.55
CA THR A 40 -4.33 4.98 3.74
C THR A 40 -2.99 4.70 4.44
N ASP A 41 -2.90 4.98 5.75
CA ASP A 41 -1.74 4.67 6.58
C ASP A 41 -1.45 3.16 6.59
N ALA A 42 -2.48 2.32 6.73
CA ALA A 42 -2.30 0.87 6.76
C ALA A 42 -1.77 0.32 5.41
N ILE A 43 -2.24 0.89 4.30
CA ILE A 43 -1.73 0.58 2.96
C ILE A 43 -0.26 1.01 2.83
N GLN A 44 0.08 2.21 3.28
CA GLN A 44 1.45 2.72 3.25
C GLN A 44 2.41 1.90 4.13
N GLU A 45 2.02 1.60 5.38
CA GLU A 45 2.76 0.73 6.31
C GLU A 45 3.06 -0.63 5.69
N TRP A 46 2.13 -1.16 4.89
CA TRP A 46 2.35 -2.41 4.18
C TRP A 46 3.38 -2.27 3.06
N ILE A 47 3.21 -1.27 2.20
CA ILE A 47 4.11 -1.02 1.07
C ILE A 47 5.56 -0.89 1.57
N GLU A 48 5.80 -0.15 2.65
CA GLU A 48 7.16 -0.04 3.21
C GLU A 48 7.72 -1.37 3.68
N ARG A 49 6.88 -2.17 4.34
CA ARG A 49 7.30 -3.44 4.92
C ARG A 49 7.72 -4.39 3.82
N VAL A 50 6.97 -4.43 2.72
CA VAL A 50 7.28 -5.29 1.57
C VAL A 50 8.45 -4.74 0.76
N ALA A 51 8.59 -3.43 0.59
CA ALA A 51 9.72 -2.82 -0.12
C ALA A 51 11.08 -3.13 0.54
N LYS A 52 11.09 -3.41 1.85
CA LYS A 52 12.29 -3.83 2.59
C LYS A 52 12.67 -5.30 2.40
N ILE A 53 11.82 -6.11 1.76
CA ILE A 53 12.03 -7.55 1.57
C ILE A 53 12.43 -7.81 0.10
N PRO A 54 13.70 -8.14 -0.19
CA PRO A 54 14.14 -8.40 -1.56
C PRO A 54 13.69 -9.80 -2.02
N VAL A 55 13.30 -9.90 -3.29
CA VAL A 55 12.89 -11.16 -3.92
C VAL A 55 14.05 -11.98 -4.50
N ASP A 56 15.22 -11.35 -4.68
CA ASP A 56 16.40 -11.97 -5.29
C ASP A 56 17.32 -12.68 -4.27
N GLY A 57 16.89 -12.72 -3.00
CA GLY A 57 17.60 -13.41 -1.91
C GLY A 57 18.86 -12.69 -1.41
N LYS A 58 19.13 -11.46 -1.86
CA LYS A 58 20.23 -10.64 -1.34
C LYS A 58 19.90 -10.07 0.04
N GLU A 59 20.93 -9.67 0.78
CA GLU A 59 20.76 -8.88 2.00
C GLU A 59 20.56 -7.40 1.64
N GLY A 60 19.62 -6.73 2.31
CA GLY A 60 19.29 -5.32 2.10
C GLY A 60 17.88 -5.09 1.53
N PRO A 61 17.41 -3.84 1.45
CA PRO A 61 16.12 -3.51 0.83
C PRO A 61 16.18 -3.71 -0.69
N ALA A 62 15.00 -3.87 -1.31
CA ALA A 62 14.92 -3.90 -2.77
C ALA A 62 15.30 -2.53 -3.36
N ASP A 63 16.06 -2.54 -4.47
CA ASP A 63 16.41 -1.30 -5.20
C ASP A 63 15.18 -0.66 -5.86
N VAL A 64 14.21 -1.49 -6.27
CA VAL A 64 12.99 -1.08 -6.95
C VAL A 64 11.82 -1.85 -6.37
N CYS A 65 10.77 -1.14 -5.95
CA CYS A 65 9.48 -1.70 -5.60
C CYS A 65 8.47 -1.36 -6.70
N VAL A 66 7.86 -2.39 -7.30
CA VAL A 66 6.79 -2.21 -8.28
C VAL A 66 5.47 -2.51 -7.59
N ILE A 67 4.54 -1.56 -7.68
CA ILE A 67 3.22 -1.67 -7.10
C ILE A 67 2.22 -1.72 -8.25
N GLU A 68 1.50 -2.83 -8.36
CA GLU A 68 0.37 -2.94 -9.28
C GLU A 68 -0.91 -2.58 -8.52
N LEU A 69 -1.67 -1.62 -9.06
CA LEU A 69 -3.03 -1.37 -8.62
C LEU A 69 -3.99 -2.13 -9.54
N GLY A 70 -4.50 -3.26 -9.06
CA GLY A 70 -5.55 -4.01 -9.74
C GLY A 70 -6.88 -3.22 -9.79
N GLY A 71 -7.75 -3.61 -10.72
CA GLY A 71 -9.04 -2.94 -10.95
C GLY A 71 -8.95 -1.87 -12.04
N THR A 72 -10.05 -1.12 -12.24
CA THR A 72 -10.10 -0.03 -13.22
C THR A 72 -10.08 1.31 -12.50
N ILE A 73 -9.22 2.23 -12.94
CA ILE A 73 -9.25 3.60 -12.42
C ILE A 73 -10.63 4.22 -12.69
N GLY A 74 -11.29 4.69 -11.63
CA GLY A 74 -12.66 5.21 -11.67
C GLY A 74 -13.66 4.38 -10.87
N ASP A 75 -13.30 3.14 -10.51
CA ASP A 75 -14.09 2.30 -9.62
C ASP A 75 -13.94 2.77 -8.15
N ILE A 76 -15.03 2.63 -7.36
CA ILE A 76 -15.07 3.10 -5.97
C ILE A 76 -14.07 2.35 -5.07
N GLU A 77 -13.80 1.10 -5.42
CA GLU A 77 -12.89 0.21 -4.73
C GLU A 77 -11.43 0.68 -4.83
N SER A 78 -11.07 1.40 -5.90
CA SER A 78 -9.71 1.89 -6.13
C SER A 78 -9.40 3.19 -5.38
N MET A 79 -10.42 3.94 -4.92
CA MET A 79 -10.23 5.25 -4.29
C MET A 79 -9.28 5.23 -3.08
N PRO A 80 -9.38 4.28 -2.13
CA PRO A 80 -8.48 4.25 -0.98
C PRO A 80 -7.00 4.04 -1.38
N PHE A 81 -6.74 3.22 -2.40
CA PHE A 81 -5.38 2.94 -2.85
C PHE A 81 -4.77 4.12 -3.60
N ILE A 82 -5.56 4.78 -4.45
CA ILE A 82 -5.11 6.00 -5.14
C ILE A 82 -4.77 7.08 -4.12
N GLU A 83 -5.64 7.30 -3.14
CA GLU A 83 -5.39 8.28 -2.07
C GLU A 83 -4.14 7.94 -1.26
N ALA A 84 -3.96 6.67 -0.88
CA ALA A 84 -2.80 6.22 -0.13
C ALA A 84 -1.46 6.43 -0.85
N LEU A 85 -1.45 6.42 -2.18
CA LEU A 85 -0.27 6.66 -3.01
C LEU A 85 -0.04 8.15 -3.32
N LEU A 86 -1.08 8.98 -3.22
CA LEU A 86 -0.99 10.43 -3.44
C LEU A 86 -0.64 11.22 -2.17
N GLU A 87 -1.24 10.88 -1.02
CA GLU A 87 -0.99 11.50 0.29
C GLU A 87 0.52 11.62 0.65
N PRO A 88 1.38 10.60 0.47
CA PRO A 88 2.78 10.67 0.87
C PRO A 88 3.64 11.59 -0.02
N LEU A 89 3.12 12.11 -1.14
CA LEU A 89 3.84 13.16 -1.90
C LEU A 89 3.97 14.47 -1.10
N GLU A 90 3.14 14.66 -0.06
CA GLU A 90 3.17 15.83 0.81
C GLU A 90 3.98 15.61 2.11
N LEU A 91 4.32 14.35 2.43
CA LEU A 91 5.05 13.96 3.65
C LEU A 91 6.41 13.34 3.33
N GLN A 92 7.29 13.38 4.33
CA GLN A 92 8.74 13.09 4.33
C GLN A 92 9.20 11.75 3.69
N TRP A 93 8.28 10.89 3.30
CA TRP A 93 8.51 9.55 2.74
C TRP A 93 9.26 9.58 1.40
N TRP A 94 9.03 10.62 0.61
CA TRP A 94 9.63 10.72 -0.72
C TRP A 94 11.01 11.41 -0.76
N GLU A 95 11.58 11.80 0.39
CA GLU A 95 12.85 12.54 0.40
C GLU A 95 14.00 11.80 -0.28
N ASN A 96 13.98 10.46 -0.31
CA ASN A 96 15.04 9.63 -0.91
C ASN A 96 14.53 8.62 -1.95
N THR A 97 13.27 8.73 -2.39
CA THR A 97 12.64 7.78 -3.29
C THR A 97 12.23 8.51 -4.57
N GLN A 98 12.38 7.89 -5.74
CA GLN A 98 11.81 8.41 -6.98
C GLN A 98 10.53 7.63 -7.30
N ALA A 99 9.42 8.34 -7.52
CA ALA A 99 8.14 7.75 -7.92
C ALA A 99 8.02 7.86 -9.43
N PHE A 100 7.56 6.77 -10.06
CA PHE A 100 7.13 6.78 -11.44
C PHE A 100 5.72 6.20 -11.51
N GLN A 101 4.78 7.02 -12.00
CA GLN A 101 3.41 6.59 -12.21
C GLN A 101 3.23 6.15 -13.66
N MET A 102 2.77 4.92 -13.84
CA MET A 102 2.47 4.35 -15.15
C MET A 102 0.98 4.03 -15.23
N HIS A 103 0.29 4.58 -16.23
CA HIS A 103 -1.12 4.27 -16.50
C HIS A 103 -1.23 3.39 -17.74
N ILE A 104 -1.96 2.28 -17.60
CA ILE A 104 -2.24 1.34 -18.69
C ILE A 104 -3.62 1.68 -19.26
N PHE A 105 -3.69 1.84 -20.58
CA PHE A 105 -4.94 2.14 -21.30
C PHE A 105 -5.21 1.06 -22.35
N LEU A 106 -6.48 0.65 -22.48
CA LEU A 106 -6.97 -0.13 -23.60
C LEU A 106 -7.52 0.86 -24.65
N PHE A 107 -7.03 0.76 -25.89
CA PHE A 107 -7.47 1.59 -27.01
C PHE A 107 -8.67 0.99 -27.74
#